data_AF-A0A534GBM1-F1
#
_entry.id   AF-A0A534GBM1-F1
#
_cell.length_a   1.000
_cell.length_b   1.000
_cell.length_c   1.000
_cell.angle_alpha   90.00
_cell.angle_beta   90.00
_cell.angle_gamma   90.00
#
_symmetry.space_group_name_H-M   'P 1'
#
loop_
_entity.id
_entity.type
_entity.pdbx_description
1 polymer ?
#
loop_
_entity_poly.entity_id
_entity_poly.type
_entity_poly.pdbx_seq_one_letter_code
_entity_poly.pdbx_strand_id
1 'polypeptide(L)'
;MSTPPPTDGMAPLVRLTRLRERYGALPRAKRELAIFGIALLFGLIAMPFLIWFAGNRVLGPYIHGQSPHAGPFALAADFLLGLLHGSAVFWIVALGPAVLLLLVRLFIALLRALPTARDT
;
A
#
# COMPACT_ATOMS: atom_id res chain seq x y z
N MET A 1 14.33 39.64 -26.97
CA MET A 1 14.12 39.26 -25.56
C MET A 1 14.35 37.75 -25.44
N SER A 2 15.54 37.35 -25.04
CA SER A 2 15.89 35.95 -24.79
C SER A 2 15.42 35.56 -23.38
N THR A 3 14.62 34.50 -23.28
CA THR A 3 14.24 33.91 -22.00
C THR A 3 15.48 33.26 -21.36
N PRO A 4 15.77 33.51 -20.07
CA PRO A 4 16.92 32.91 -19.40
C PRO A 4 16.74 31.37 -19.30
N PRO A 5 17.83 30.59 -19.33
CA PRO A 5 17.76 29.14 -19.23
C PRO A 5 17.20 28.72 -17.86
N PRO A 6 16.40 27.62 -17.82
CA PRO A 6 15.82 27.13 -16.57
C PRO A 6 16.94 26.75 -15.59
N THR A 7 16.93 27.37 -14.42
CA THR A 7 17.84 27.06 -13.32
C THR A 7 17.57 25.63 -12.81
N ASP A 8 18.62 24.81 -12.78
CA ASP A 8 18.60 23.36 -12.50
C ASP A 8 17.84 22.96 -11.21
N GLY A 9 17.72 23.89 -10.24
CA GLY A 9 17.06 23.67 -8.96
C GLY A 9 15.52 23.61 -8.98
N MET A 10 14.86 24.12 -10.04
CA MET A 10 13.38 24.11 -10.16
C MET A 10 12.85 22.89 -10.92
N ALA A 11 13.72 22.13 -11.59
CA ALA A 11 13.37 20.92 -12.33
C ALA A 11 12.68 19.81 -11.51
N PRO A 12 13.05 19.52 -10.25
CA PRO A 12 12.41 18.45 -9.48
C PRO A 12 11.00 18.85 -9.02
N LEU A 13 10.79 20.08 -8.55
CA LEU A 13 9.46 20.55 -8.15
C LEU A 13 8.48 20.59 -9.34
N VAL A 14 8.96 21.02 -10.50
CA VAL A 14 8.17 21.02 -11.75
C VAL A 14 7.87 19.59 -12.24
N ARG A 15 8.72 18.60 -11.94
CA ARG A 15 8.40 17.17 -12.19
C ARG A 15 7.33 16.66 -11.23
N LEU A 16 7.41 17.02 -9.95
CA LEU A 16 6.42 16.63 -8.95
C LEU A 16 5.04 17.22 -9.23
N THR A 17 4.95 18.49 -9.66
CA THR A 17 3.68 19.12 -10.05
C THR A 17 3.11 18.49 -11.31
N ARG A 18 3.94 18.20 -12.32
CA ARG A 18 3.50 17.49 -13.53
C ARG A 18 3.00 16.08 -13.23
N LEU A 19 3.65 15.36 -12.32
CA LEU A 19 3.13 14.07 -11.86
C LEU A 19 1.77 14.26 -11.17
N ARG A 20 1.64 15.23 -10.25
CA ARG A 20 0.38 15.55 -9.55
C ARG A 20 -0.77 15.88 -10.52
N GLU A 21 -0.53 16.67 -11.55
CA GLU A 21 -1.52 17.01 -12.58
C GLU A 21 -1.88 15.82 -13.47
N ARG A 22 -0.90 15.01 -13.87
CA ARG A 22 -1.13 13.78 -14.65
C ARG A 22 -1.95 12.76 -13.84
N TYR A 23 -1.76 12.70 -12.52
CA TYR A 23 -2.57 11.87 -11.62
C TYR A 23 -3.96 12.46 -11.33
N GLY A 24 -4.12 13.79 -11.41
CA GLY A 24 -5.39 14.49 -11.21
C GLY A 24 -6.37 14.37 -12.40
N ALA A 25 -5.86 14.26 -13.63
CA ALA A 25 -6.65 14.20 -14.86
C ALA A 25 -7.02 12.78 -15.34
N LEU A 26 -6.62 11.74 -14.61
CA LEU A 26 -6.98 10.35 -14.95
C LEU A 26 -8.45 10.07 -14.60
N PRO A 27 -9.17 9.27 -15.43
CA PRO A 27 -10.49 8.75 -15.09
C PRO A 27 -10.47 8.19 -13.67
N ARG A 28 -11.49 8.48 -12.85
CA ARG A 28 -11.56 8.08 -11.43
C ARG A 28 -11.13 6.62 -11.20
N ALA A 29 -11.52 5.73 -12.11
CA ALA A 29 -11.15 4.31 -12.13
C ALA A 29 -9.63 4.06 -12.18
N LYS A 30 -8.86 4.80 -12.99
CA LYS A 30 -7.40 4.63 -13.08
C LYS A 30 -6.69 5.10 -11.81
N ARG A 31 -7.17 6.19 -11.18
CA ARG A 31 -6.62 6.67 -9.90
C ARG A 31 -6.91 5.68 -8.78
N GLU A 32 -8.11 5.11 -8.76
CA GLU A 32 -8.49 4.09 -7.79
C GLU A 32 -7.69 2.80 -7.98
N LEU A 33 -7.53 2.35 -9.22
CA LEU A 33 -6.67 1.21 -9.54
C LEU A 33 -5.23 1.44 -9.10
N ALA A 34 -4.68 2.65 -9.29
CA ALA A 34 -3.34 2.98 -8.83
C ALA A 34 -3.23 2.93 -7.30
N ILE A 35 -4.22 3.46 -6.58
CA ILE A 35 -4.23 3.44 -5.11
C ILE A 35 -4.34 2.00 -4.59
N PHE A 36 -5.26 1.21 -5.13
CA PHE A 36 -5.41 -0.20 -4.74
C PHE A 36 -4.22 -1.05 -5.15
N GLY A 37 -3.64 -0.79 -6.33
CA GLY A 37 -2.42 -1.45 -6.79
C GLY A 37 -1.24 -1.15 -5.86
N ILE A 38 -1.05 0.11 -5.44
CA ILE A 38 -0.01 0.47 -4.48
C ILE A 38 -0.27 -0.17 -3.12
N ALA A 39 -1.52 -0.16 -2.64
CA ALA A 39 -1.88 -0.79 -1.37
C ALA A 39 -1.67 -2.31 -1.39
N LEU A 40 -1.99 -2.96 -2.50
CA LEU A 40 -1.74 -4.38 -2.71
C LEU A 40 -0.23 -4.66 -2.77
N LEU A 41 0.54 -3.85 -3.49
CA LEU A 41 2.00 -3.97 -3.56
C LEU A 41 2.63 -3.80 -2.16
N PHE A 42 2.11 -2.87 -1.37
CA PHE A 42 2.49 -2.72 0.03
C PHE A 42 2.14 -3.96 0.86
N GLY A 43 0.95 -4.55 0.64
CA GLY A 43 0.56 -5.82 1.25
C GLY A 43 1.44 -7.00 0.85
N LEU A 44 1.91 -7.07 -0.39
CA LEU A 44 2.79 -8.15 -0.86
C LEU A 44 4.21 -8.01 -0.33
N ILE A 45 4.73 -6.77 -0.32
CA ILE A 45 6.15 -6.54 -0.02
C ILE A 45 6.33 -6.19 1.44
N ALA A 46 5.63 -5.18 1.97
CA ALA A 46 5.91 -4.67 3.31
C ALA A 46 5.37 -5.56 4.44
N MET A 47 4.21 -6.21 4.24
CA MET A 47 3.62 -7.06 5.28
C MET A 47 4.53 -8.20 5.75
N PRO A 48 5.17 -9.02 4.90
CA PRO A 48 6.04 -10.08 5.39
C PRO A 48 7.18 -9.53 6.26
N PHE A 49 7.78 -8.39 5.92
CA PHE A 49 8.81 -7.78 6.76
C PHE A 49 8.26 -7.25 8.10
N LEU A 50 7.07 -6.64 8.07
CA LEU A 50 6.41 -6.16 9.29
C LEU A 50 6.01 -7.31 10.22
N ILE A 51 5.50 -8.40 9.65
CA ILE A 51 5.14 -9.62 10.38
C ILE A 51 6.38 -10.24 11.00
N TRP A 52 7.46 -10.38 10.23
CA TRP A 52 8.73 -10.88 10.76
C TRP A 52 9.24 -10.00 11.89
N PHE A 53 9.25 -8.68 11.71
CA PHE A 53 9.76 -7.76 12.72
C PHE A 53 8.93 -7.83 14.01
N ALA A 54 7.60 -7.75 13.90
CA ALA A 54 6.70 -7.82 15.05
C ALA A 54 6.79 -9.20 15.74
N GLY A 55 6.78 -10.28 14.97
CA GLY A 55 6.93 -11.65 15.48
C GLY A 55 8.27 -11.84 16.18
N ASN A 56 9.38 -11.41 15.57
CA ASN A 56 10.70 -11.54 16.16
C ASN A 56 10.85 -10.76 17.47
N ARG A 57 10.15 -9.64 17.62
CA ARG A 57 10.15 -8.81 18.84
C ARG A 57 9.23 -9.33 19.94
N VAL A 58 8.08 -9.91 19.59
CA VAL A 58 7.03 -10.30 20.56
C VAL A 58 7.10 -11.79 20.90
N LEU A 59 7.37 -12.64 19.90
CA LEU A 59 7.34 -14.10 20.00
C LEU A 59 8.74 -14.73 20.06
N GLY A 60 9.79 -13.93 19.79
CA GLY A 60 11.16 -14.41 19.70
C GLY A 60 11.55 -14.86 18.29
N PRO A 61 12.75 -15.44 18.11
CA PRO A 61 13.32 -15.72 16.80
C PRO A 61 12.42 -16.55 15.89
N TYR A 62 12.26 -16.09 14.64
CA TYR A 62 11.54 -16.84 13.63
C TYR A 62 12.31 -18.11 13.25
N ILE A 63 11.65 -19.26 13.28
CA ILE A 63 12.23 -20.56 12.92
C ILE A 63 11.72 -20.96 11.54
N HIS A 64 12.64 -21.33 10.64
CA HIS A 64 12.30 -21.84 9.31
C HIS A 64 13.10 -23.13 9.07
N GLY A 65 12.39 -24.26 8.95
CA GLY A 65 13.02 -25.58 8.83
C GLY A 65 13.93 -25.89 10.01
N GLN A 66 15.21 -26.17 9.72
CA GLN A 66 16.23 -26.45 10.75
C GLN A 66 16.99 -25.21 11.22
N SER A 67 16.71 -24.03 10.65
CA SER A 67 17.37 -22.78 11.05
C SER A 67 16.63 -22.12 12.21
N PRO A 68 17.24 -22.04 13.42
CA PRO A 68 16.59 -21.44 14.59
C PRO A 68 16.48 -19.91 14.53
N HIS A 69 17.23 -19.27 13.62
CA HIS A 69 17.30 -17.84 13.44
C HIS A 69 17.09 -17.49 11.96
N ALA A 70 15.88 -17.76 11.46
CA ALA A 70 15.53 -17.46 10.09
C ALA A 70 15.31 -15.95 9.91
N GLY A 71 16.06 -15.38 8.97
CA GLY A 71 16.00 -13.96 8.66
C GLY A 71 14.68 -13.53 8.00
N PRO A 72 14.46 -12.22 7.83
CA PRO A 72 13.22 -11.68 7.28
C PRO A 72 12.89 -12.19 5.87
N PHE A 73 13.91 -12.49 5.05
CA PHE A 73 13.73 -13.02 3.70
C PHE A 73 13.18 -14.45 3.68
N ALA A 74 13.42 -15.26 4.72
CA ALA A 74 12.85 -16.60 4.80
C ALA A 74 11.31 -16.52 4.94
N LEU A 75 10.83 -15.64 5.85
CA LEU A 75 9.40 -15.41 6.02
C LEU A 75 8.78 -14.80 4.75
N ALA A 76 9.48 -13.87 4.09
CA ALA A 76 9.00 -13.32 2.82
C ALA A 76 8.87 -14.37 1.72
N ALA A 77 9.82 -15.31 1.61
CA ALA A 77 9.73 -16.43 0.67
C ALA A 77 8.54 -17.35 1.01
N ASP A 78 8.37 -17.72 2.28
CA ASP A 78 7.24 -18.53 2.74
C ASP A 78 5.90 -17.87 2.46
N PHE A 79 5.82 -16.55 2.67
CA PHE A 79 4.64 -15.75 2.38
C PHE A 79 4.29 -15.79 0.89
N LEU A 80 5.27 -15.52 0.01
CA LEU A 80 5.05 -15.54 -1.44
C LEU A 80 4.72 -16.95 -1.96
N LEU A 81 5.39 -17.98 -1.43
CA LEU A 81 5.04 -19.38 -1.70
C LEU A 81 3.61 -19.67 -1.25
N GLY A 82 3.20 -19.21 -0.07
CA GLY A 82 1.82 -19.33 0.41
C GLY A 82 0.79 -18.68 -0.51
N LEU A 83 1.11 -17.51 -1.09
CA LEU A 83 0.26 -16.87 -2.11
C LEU A 83 0.17 -17.72 -3.39
N LEU A 84 1.32 -18.22 -3.88
CA LEU A 84 1.39 -19.05 -5.09
C LEU A 84 0.63 -20.37 -4.94
N HIS A 85 0.65 -20.96 -3.74
CA HIS A 85 -0.16 -22.13 -3.41
C HIS A 85 -1.66 -21.82 -3.27
N GLY A 86 -2.08 -20.56 -3.44
CA GLY A 86 -3.48 -20.15 -3.38
C GLY A 86 -4.07 -20.14 -1.97
N SER A 87 -3.24 -20.12 -0.93
CA SER A 87 -3.75 -20.12 0.45
C SER A 87 -4.45 -18.80 0.77
N ALA A 88 -5.73 -18.93 1.16
CA ALA A 88 -6.59 -17.79 1.46
C ALA A 88 -6.04 -16.91 2.58
N VAL A 89 -5.35 -17.50 3.57
CA VAL A 89 -4.81 -16.76 4.72
C VAL A 89 -3.79 -15.72 4.27
N PHE A 90 -2.85 -16.09 3.40
CA PHE A 90 -1.83 -15.14 2.94
C PHE A 90 -2.42 -14.10 1.99
N TRP A 91 -3.43 -14.47 1.19
CA TRP A 91 -4.17 -13.51 0.36
C TRP A 91 -4.94 -12.48 1.20
N ILE A 92 -5.54 -12.89 2.32
CA ILE A 92 -6.21 -11.97 3.25
C ILE A 92 -5.20 -10.95 3.80
N VAL A 93 -4.01 -11.41 4.19
CA VAL A 93 -2.94 -10.51 4.68
C VAL A 93 -2.48 -9.55 3.59
N ALA A 94 -2.24 -10.06 2.37
CA ALA A 94 -1.83 -9.26 1.22
C ALA A 94 -2.89 -8.21 0.82
N LEU A 95 -4.17 -8.56 0.88
CA LEU A 95 -5.30 -7.67 0.57
C LEU A 95 -5.66 -6.74 1.73
N GLY A 96 -5.22 -7.05 2.95
CA GLY A 96 -5.54 -6.32 4.18
C GLY A 96 -5.43 -4.80 4.05
N PRO A 97 -4.30 -4.24 3.57
CA PRO A 97 -4.16 -2.80 3.39
C PRO A 97 -5.18 -2.19 2.42
N ALA A 98 -5.46 -2.87 1.31
CA ALA A 98 -6.43 -2.40 0.31
C ALA A 98 -7.86 -2.43 0.87
N VAL A 99 -8.22 -3.51 1.57
CA VAL A 99 -9.52 -3.64 2.24
C VAL A 99 -9.68 -2.61 3.35
N LEU A 100 -8.65 -2.35 4.14
CA LEU A 100 -8.69 -1.32 5.18
C LEU A 100 -8.95 0.06 4.59
N LEU A 101 -8.30 0.41 3.46
CA LEU A 101 -8.56 1.66 2.77
C LEU A 101 -10.01 1.74 2.25
N LEU A 102 -10.58 0.65 1.74
CA LEU A 102 -11.99 0.58 1.35
C LEU A 102 -12.92 0.84 2.53
N LEU A 103 -12.67 0.18 3.66
CA LEU A 103 -13.49 0.32 4.87
C LEU A 103 -13.43 1.75 5.42
N VAL A 104 -12.24 2.35 5.49
CA VAL A 104 -12.08 3.75 5.93
C VAL A 104 -12.83 4.70 4.99
N ARG A 105 -12.74 4.49 3.68
CA ARG A 105 -13.48 5.31 2.70
C ARG A 105 -14.99 5.15 2.83
N LEU A 106 -15.47 3.91 2.96
CA LEU A 106 -16.88 3.60 3.17
C LEU A 106 -17.40 4.28 4.44
N PHE A 107 -16.64 4.19 5.53
CA PHE A 107 -16.96 4.82 6.79
C PHE A 107 -17.05 6.34 6.66
N ILE A 108 -16.06 6.99 6.04
CA ILE A 108 -16.08 8.43 5.79
C ILE A 108 -17.27 8.82 4.90
N ALA A 109 -17.58 8.04 3.86
CA ALA A 109 -18.71 8.28 2.97
C ALA A 109 -20.04 8.19 3.74
N LEU A 110 -20.19 7.18 4.60
CA LEU A 110 -21.36 7.00 5.45
C LEU A 110 -21.53 8.16 6.43
N LEU A 111 -20.44 8.59 7.09
CA LEU A 111 -20.47 9.75 7.98
C LEU A 111 -20.86 11.04 7.25
N ARG A 112 -20.39 11.23 6.01
CA ARG A 112 -20.74 12.39 5.18
C ARG A 112 -22.20 12.36 4.69
N ALA A 113 -22.76 11.17 4.50
CA ALA A 113 -24.16 11.01 4.10
C ALA A 113 -25.14 11.22 5.27
N LEU A 114 -24.67 11.29 6.52
CA LEU A 114 -25.54 11.17 7.69
C LEU A 114 -26.33 12.43 8.13
N PRO A 115 -26.11 13.66 7.62
CA PRO A 115 -27.08 14.74 7.86
C PRO A 115 -27.33 15.64 6.63
N THR A 116 -27.82 15.06 5.54
CA THR A 116 -28.76 15.74 4.62
C THR A 116 -30.22 15.30 4.90
N ALA A 117 -30.43 14.42 5.89
CA ALA A 117 -31.74 13.86 6.26
C ALA A 117 -32.37 14.53 7.50
N ARG A 118 -31.90 15.72 7.91
CA ARG A 118 -32.43 16.46 9.09
C ARG A 118 -33.30 17.67 8.75
N ASP A 119 -33.52 17.94 7.47
CA ASP A 119 -34.33 19.07 6.99
C ASP A 119 -35.54 18.56 6.18
N THR A 120 -36.50 17.95 6.87
CA THR A 120 -37.89 17.76 6.38
C THR A 120 -38.85 17.94 7.54
#